data_AF-A0A2A2HBS6-F1
#
_entry.id   AF-A0A2A2HBS6-F1
#
_cell.length_a   1.000
_cell.length_b   1.000
_cell.length_c   1.000
_cell.angle_alpha   90.00
_cell.angle_beta   90.00
_cell.angle_gamma   90.00
#
_symmetry.space_group_name_H-M   'P 1'
#
loop_
_entity.id
_entity.type
_entity.pdbx_description
1 polymer ?
#
loop_
_entity_poly.entity_id
_entity_poly.type
_entity_poly.pdbx_seq_one_letter_code
_entity_poly.pdbx_strand_id
1 'polypeptide(L)'
;MENKILKSIQTIFEVQLDTPKQAQIIYNSLIPEIEYNHKNDRSTSTIKQEDKSIIITINSKDVVSLRASINSYIRWIKLSIEILNI
;
A
#
# COMPACT_ATOMS: atom_id res chain seq x y z
N MET A 1 10.96 -31.56 1.85
CA MET A 1 11.09 -30.10 1.64
C MET A 1 10.10 -29.72 0.57
N GLU A 2 9.07 -28.94 0.89
CA GLU A 2 8.18 -28.38 -0.13
C GLU A 2 8.98 -27.45 -1.04
N ASN A 3 9.09 -27.80 -2.33
CA ASN A 3 9.63 -26.92 -3.35
C ASN A 3 8.66 -25.75 -3.54
N LYS A 4 8.89 -24.64 -2.85
CA LYS A 4 8.12 -23.42 -3.07
C LYS A 4 8.50 -22.86 -4.44
N ILE A 5 7.66 -23.11 -5.45
CA ILE A 5 7.85 -22.65 -6.84
C ILE A 5 7.99 -21.12 -6.91
N LEU A 6 7.37 -20.41 -5.95
CA LEU A 6 7.42 -18.96 -5.82
C LEU A 6 8.14 -18.55 -4.52
N LYS A 7 9.23 -17.78 -4.65
CA LYS A 7 10.00 -17.28 -3.49
C LYS A 7 9.38 -16.04 -2.86
N SER A 8 9.00 -15.07 -3.69
CA SER A 8 8.33 -13.83 -3.30
C SER A 8 7.62 -13.23 -4.50
N ILE A 9 6.69 -12.31 -4.24
CA ILE A 9 5.97 -11.52 -5.23
C ILE A 9 6.07 -10.07 -4.80
N GLN A 10 6.42 -9.20 -5.74
CA GLN A 10 6.42 -7.76 -5.53
C GLN A 10 5.37 -7.13 -6.44
N THR A 11 4.66 -6.14 -5.91
CA THR A 11 3.87 -5.22 -6.73
C THR A 11 4.18 -3.80 -6.32
N ILE A 12 4.11 -2.90 -7.28
CA ILE A 12 4.19 -1.46 -7.08
C ILE A 12 2.96 -0.87 -7.75
N PHE A 13 2.24 0.00 -7.05
CA PHE A 13 1.22 0.83 -7.70
C PHE A 13 1.34 2.27 -7.25
N GLU A 14 1.06 3.15 -8.20
CA GLU A 14 1.05 4.59 -8.04
C GLU A 14 -0.39 5.09 -8.11
N VAL A 15 -0.76 5.96 -7.17
CA VAL A 15 -2.04 6.66 -7.16
C VAL A 15 -1.76 8.14 -7.34
N GLN A 16 -2.22 8.68 -8.47
CA GLN A 16 -2.08 10.10 -8.79
C GLN A 16 -3.30 10.88 -8.31
N LEU A 17 -3.05 11.96 -7.57
CA LEU A 17 -4.08 12.84 -7.01
C LEU A 17 -4.04 14.22 -7.68
N ASP A 18 -5.03 15.07 -7.36
CA ASP A 18 -5.19 16.36 -8.02
C ASP A 18 -4.13 17.37 -7.56
N THR A 19 -3.72 17.29 -6.29
CA THR A 19 -2.75 18.22 -5.71
C THR A 19 -1.71 17.53 -4.83
N PRO A 20 -0.49 18.08 -4.70
CA PRO A 20 0.50 17.60 -3.75
C PRO A 20 0.01 17.61 -2.29
N LYS A 21 -0.87 18.55 -1.95
CA LYS A 21 -1.47 18.64 -0.61
C LYS A 21 -2.40 17.45 -0.32
N GLN A 22 -3.24 17.05 -1.28
CA GLN A 22 -4.04 15.83 -1.13
C GLN A 22 -3.13 14.60 -0.96
N ALA A 23 -2.06 14.50 -1.77
CA ALA A 23 -1.13 13.37 -1.69
C ALA A 23 -0.46 13.29 -0.31
N GLN A 24 -0.05 14.43 0.24
CA GLN A 24 0.51 14.51 1.58
C GLN A 24 -0.49 14.09 2.67
N ILE A 25 -1.75 14.52 2.57
CA ILE A 25 -2.78 14.16 3.56
C ILE A 25 -3.02 12.65 3.54
N ILE A 26 -3.27 12.07 2.36
CA ILE A 26 -3.52 10.63 2.24
C ILE A 26 -2.29 9.81 2.66
N TYR A 27 -1.08 10.24 2.29
CA TYR A 27 0.17 9.63 2.73
C TYR A 27 0.24 9.57 4.27
N ASN A 28 0.03 10.71 4.94
CA ASN A 28 0.08 10.79 6.40
C ASN A 28 -0.99 9.91 7.07
N SER A 29 -2.16 9.77 6.47
CA SER A 29 -3.22 8.89 6.98
C SER A 29 -2.89 7.40 6.86
N LEU A 30 -2.06 7.01 5.89
CA LEU A 30 -1.70 5.60 5.62
C LEU A 30 -0.46 5.12 6.40
N ILE A 31 0.41 6.04 6.82
CA ILE A 31 1.65 5.69 7.54
C ILE A 31 1.40 4.79 8.76
N PRO A 32 0.43 5.07 9.65
CA PRO A 32 0.20 4.23 10.83
C PRO A 32 -0.14 2.77 10.47
N GLU A 33 -0.91 2.56 9.40
CA GLU A 33 -1.31 1.23 8.94
C GLU A 33 -0.13 0.45 8.35
N ILE A 34 0.79 1.14 7.70
CA ILE A 34 1.98 0.52 7.11
C ILE A 34 2.96 0.14 8.20
N GLU A 35 3.20 1.03 9.16
CA GLU A 35 4.01 0.77 10.36
C GLU A 35 3.49 -0.41 11.18
N TYR A 36 2.17 -0.54 11.29
CA TYR A 36 1.56 -1.70 11.93
C TYR A 36 1.80 -3.00 11.16
N ASN A 37 1.64 -2.98 9.83
CA ASN A 37 1.80 -4.15 8.97
C ASN A 37 3.25 -4.63 8.83
N HIS A 38 4.26 -3.80 9.09
CA HIS A 38 5.67 -4.22 9.11
C HIS A 38 5.97 -5.38 10.07
N LYS A 39 5.10 -5.66 11.04
CA LYS A 39 5.23 -6.79 11.98
C LYS A 39 4.77 -8.13 11.41
N ASN A 40 4.28 -8.17 10.18
CA ASN A 40 3.78 -9.39 9.55
C ASN A 40 4.87 -10.07 8.70
N ASP A 41 5.23 -11.31 9.07
CA ASP A 41 6.22 -12.11 8.34
C ASP A 41 5.79 -12.53 6.92
N ARG A 42 4.53 -12.37 6.55
CA ARG A 42 3.99 -12.84 5.26
C ARG A 42 3.96 -11.78 4.17
N SER A 43 3.84 -10.51 4.55
CA SER A 43 3.72 -9.39 3.61
C SER A 43 4.26 -8.11 4.26
N THR A 44 5.18 -7.43 3.59
CA THR A 44 5.72 -6.14 4.00
C THR A 44 5.41 -5.10 2.94
N SER A 45 5.16 -3.86 3.37
CA SER A 45 4.84 -2.78 2.46
C SER A 45 5.61 -1.52 2.81
N THR A 46 5.87 -0.69 1.83
CA THR A 46 6.41 0.66 2.01
C THR A 46 5.56 1.65 1.23
N ILE A 47 5.58 2.90 1.67
CA ILE A 47 4.88 4.01 1.00
C ILE A 47 5.86 5.16 0.78
N LYS A 48 5.70 5.85 -0.33
CA LYS A 48 6.40 7.08 -0.66
C LYS A 48 5.42 8.08 -1.25
N GLN A 49 5.57 9.35 -0.92
CA GLN A 49 4.94 10.43 -1.67
C GLN A 49 5.94 11.00 -2.68
N GLU A 50 5.50 11.21 -3.91
CA GLU A 50 6.22 11.94 -4.95
C GLU A 50 5.31 12.99 -5.56
N ASP A 51 5.56 14.27 -5.27
CA ASP A 51 4.72 15.40 -5.72
C ASP A 51 3.22 15.17 -5.41
N LYS A 52 2.39 14.98 -6.44
CA LYS A 52 0.95 14.69 -6.35
C LYS A 52 0.60 13.20 -6.41
N SER A 53 1.59 12.32 -6.26
CA SER A 53 1.43 10.87 -6.33
C SER A 53 1.82 10.17 -5.02
N ILE A 54 1.18 9.03 -4.75
CA ILE A 54 1.53 8.10 -3.68
C ILE A 54 1.92 6.78 -4.32
N ILE A 55 3.10 6.27 -3.96
CA ILE A 55 3.64 5.01 -4.45
C ILE A 55 3.65 4.03 -3.28
N ILE A 56 3.01 2.88 -3.47
CA ILE A 56 3.01 1.78 -2.50
C ILE A 56 3.71 0.59 -3.12
N THR A 57 4.71 0.08 -2.41
CA THR A 57 5.42 -1.15 -2.77
C THR A 57 5.02 -2.24 -1.78
N ILE A 58 4.62 -3.41 -2.27
CA ILE A 58 4.24 -4.56 -1.44
C ILE A 58 5.12 -5.73 -1.84
N ASN A 59 5.74 -6.37 -0.85
CA ASN A 59 6.50 -7.60 -0.99
C ASN A 59 5.80 -8.70 -0.20
N SER A 60 5.45 -9.80 -0.86
CA SER A 60 4.66 -10.87 -0.25
C SER A 60 5.23 -12.25 -0.54
N LYS A 61 5.02 -13.20 0.37
CA LYS A 61 5.47 -14.59 0.23
C LYS A 61 4.54 -15.47 -0.60
N ASP A 62 3.32 -15.00 -0.85
CA ASP A 62 2.28 -15.71 -1.61
C ASP A 62 1.22 -14.75 -2.19
N VAL A 63 0.48 -15.22 -3.19
CA VAL A 63 -0.54 -14.43 -3.91
C VAL A 63 -1.71 -14.04 -2.99
N VAL A 64 -2.04 -14.88 -2.00
CA VAL A 64 -3.18 -14.65 -1.11
C VAL A 64 -2.91 -13.43 -0.22
N SER A 65 -1.72 -13.38 0.37
CA SER A 65 -1.24 -12.28 1.20
C SER A 65 -1.09 -11.00 0.38
N LEU A 66 -0.56 -11.09 -0.85
CA LEU A 66 -0.49 -9.95 -1.77
C LEU A 66 -1.88 -9.36 -2.06
N ARG A 67 -2.85 -10.21 -2.44
CA ARG A 67 -4.23 -9.78 -2.73
C ARG A 67 -4.87 -9.10 -1.53
N ALA A 68 -4.65 -9.65 -0.33
CA ALA A 68 -5.16 -9.04 0.90
C ALA A 68 -4.56 -7.65 1.14
N SER A 69 -3.23 -7.50 1.00
CA SER A 69 -2.56 -6.21 1.14
C SER A 69 -3.05 -5.19 0.11
N ILE A 70 -3.14 -5.55 -1.19
CA ILE A 70 -3.65 -4.67 -2.25
C ILE A 70 -5.06 -4.17 -1.90
N ASN A 71 -5.96 -5.09 -1.51
CA ASN A 71 -7.34 -4.74 -1.18
C ASN A 71 -7.44 -3.78 0.01
N SER A 72 -6.62 -3.97 1.05
CA SER A 72 -6.59 -3.07 2.20
C SER A 72 -6.13 -1.66 1.80
N TYR A 73 -5.01 -1.54 1.09
CA TYR A 73 -4.47 -0.23 0.72
C TYR A 73 -5.40 0.52 -0.24
N ILE A 74 -5.93 -0.13 -1.27
CA ILE A 74 -6.88 0.50 -2.19
C ILE A 74 -8.12 0.99 -1.43
N ARG A 75 -8.64 0.20 -0.49
CA ARG A 75 -9.81 0.59 0.32
C ARG A 75 -9.51 1.83 1.16
N TRP A 76 -8.37 1.88 1.83
CA TRP A 76 -8.00 3.04 2.65
C TRP A 76 -7.75 4.29 1.81
N ILE A 77 -7.06 4.16 0.68
CA ILE A 77 -6.84 5.27 -0.25
C ILE A 77 -8.19 5.81 -0.74
N LYS A 78 -9.09 4.92 -1.18
CA LYS A 78 -10.42 5.30 -1.65
C LYS A 78 -11.20 6.05 -0.55
N LEU A 79 -11.19 5.53 0.68
CA LEU A 79 -11.86 6.18 1.82
C LEU A 79 -11.28 7.57 2.10
N SER A 80 -9.95 7.70 2.08
CA SER A 80 -9.29 8.99 2.31
C SER A 80 -9.63 10.01 1.21
N ILE A 81 -9.72 9.58 -0.06
CA ILE A 81 -10.16 10.43 -1.17
C ILE A 81 -11.62 10.86 -0.97
N GLU A 82 -12.51 9.92 -0.60
CA GLU A 82 -13.92 10.23 -0.35
C GLU A 82 -14.06 11.27 0.76
N ILE A 83 -13.36 11.12 1.90
CA ILE A 83 -13.39 12.06 3.02
C ILE A 83 -12.87 13.45 2.62
N LEU A 84 -11.84 13.53 1.78
CA LEU A 84 -11.29 14.80 1.31
C LEU A 84 -12.24 15.59 0.40
N ASN A 85 -13.22 14.91 -0.19
CA ASN A 85 -14.18 15.49 -1.12
C ASN A 85 -15.55 15.78 -0.47
N ILE A 86 -15.68 15.57 0.85
CA ILE A 86 -16.84 15.98 1.66
C ILE A 86 -16.69 17.45 2.05
#